data_AF-A0AAJ0ZQU0-F1
#
_entry.id   AF-A0AAJ0ZQU0-F1
#
_cell.length_a   1.000
_cell.length_b   1.000
_cell.length_c   1.000
_cell.angle_alpha   90.00
_cell.angle_beta   90.00
_cell.angle_gamma   90.00
#
_symmetry.space_group_name_H-M   'P 1'
#
loop_
_entity.id
_entity.type
_entity.pdbx_description
1 polymer ?
#
loop_
_entity_poly.entity_id
_entity_poly.type
_entity_poly.pdbx_seq_one_letter_code
_entity_poly.pdbx_strand_id
1 'polypeptide(L)'
;MIPVAKIEGIIRQCDNRKDPVHDTGHLKRVARGAAWFVKMSGCDKEEQQVAYAAGLLHDFVRPKSEIIDHAASSAAAARKILKRLHVKKDIIEDIAAAISDHREKTKWNSVVHQSVYFADKVFELLGAIVLFRGCTWVGECRHVQKYTVLDSVSSWFSRRLKHYMPSEFPKQFRGLVKSQRTWPTFFVNAVKSDEKWAMYLAAAGFRNGAIDKLSLDKFIHQFKPITKQDAIVRDEAIAYISGKKWDEWTKFVRF
;
A
#
# COMPACT_ATOMS: atom_id res chain seq x y z
N MET A 1 -20.91 -0.75 -16.86
CA MET A 1 -19.53 -1.22 -17.09
C MET A 1 -18.55 -0.11 -16.74
N ILE A 2 -17.54 -0.41 -15.95
CA ILE A 2 -16.56 0.57 -15.47
C ILE A 2 -15.43 0.70 -16.51
N PRO A 3 -15.14 1.89 -17.04
CA PRO A 3 -14.14 2.06 -18.09
C PRO A 3 -12.71 2.10 -17.50
N VAL A 4 -12.26 0.97 -16.95
CA VAL A 4 -10.96 0.83 -16.25
C VAL A 4 -9.79 1.36 -17.07
N ALA A 5 -9.70 1.03 -18.35
CA ALA A 5 -8.62 1.51 -19.23
C ALA A 5 -8.59 3.05 -19.35
N LYS A 6 -9.74 3.72 -19.33
CA LYS A 6 -9.82 5.19 -19.33
C LYS A 6 -9.36 5.77 -17.99
N ILE A 7 -9.74 5.13 -16.87
CA ILE A 7 -9.29 5.53 -15.53
C ILE A 7 -7.77 5.43 -15.44
N GLU A 8 -7.17 4.31 -15.87
CA GLU A 8 -5.71 4.15 -15.92
C GLU A 8 -5.02 5.18 -16.82
N GLY A 9 -5.66 5.60 -17.91
CA GLY A 9 -5.17 6.65 -18.79
C GLY A 9 -5.10 8.01 -18.07
N ILE A 10 -6.16 8.37 -17.33
CA ILE A 10 -6.22 9.59 -16.52
C ILE A 10 -5.13 9.57 -15.43
N ILE A 11 -5.02 8.45 -14.70
CA ILE A 11 -3.99 8.28 -13.66
C ILE A 11 -2.58 8.45 -14.23
N ARG A 12 -2.29 7.87 -15.40
CA ARG A 12 -0.99 8.02 -16.08
C ARG A 12 -0.69 9.48 -16.47
N GLN A 13 -1.69 10.22 -16.96
CA GLN A 13 -1.52 11.61 -17.38
C GLN A 13 -1.35 12.58 -16.21
N CYS A 14 -1.88 12.23 -15.03
CA CYS A 14 -1.80 13.06 -13.83
C CYS A 14 -0.60 12.74 -12.94
N ASP A 15 0.25 11.76 -13.30
CA ASP A 15 1.37 11.32 -12.47
C ASP A 15 2.58 12.27 -12.58
N ASN A 16 2.42 13.49 -12.06
CA ASN A 16 3.51 14.44 -11.81
C ASN A 16 4.07 14.32 -10.39
N ARG A 17 3.80 13.21 -9.69
CA ARG A 17 4.14 13.02 -8.29
C ARG A 17 5.62 12.70 -8.14
N LYS A 18 6.37 13.62 -7.53
CA LYS A 18 7.72 13.37 -6.98
C LYS A 18 7.63 12.73 -5.60
N ASP A 19 6.71 11.78 -5.43
CA ASP A 19 6.48 11.03 -4.21
C ASP A 19 6.87 9.57 -4.46
N PRO A 20 8.11 9.17 -4.11
CA PRO A 20 8.60 7.80 -4.14
C PRO A 20 7.63 6.70 -3.68
N VAL A 21 6.77 6.96 -2.68
CA VAL A 21 5.98 5.92 -2.03
C VAL A 21 4.48 5.99 -2.33
N HIS A 22 4.01 7.06 -2.96
CA HIS A 22 2.62 7.24 -3.41
C HIS A 22 2.51 7.51 -4.91
N ASP A 23 3.40 6.91 -5.70
CA ASP A 23 3.42 7.00 -7.15
C ASP A 23 2.32 6.13 -7.82
N THR A 24 2.36 6.03 -9.15
CA THR A 24 1.44 5.14 -9.88
C THR A 24 1.65 3.66 -9.60
N GLY A 25 2.85 3.25 -9.19
CA GLY A 25 3.13 1.88 -8.75
C GLY A 25 2.28 1.50 -7.55
N HIS A 26 2.28 2.35 -6.53
CA HIS A 26 1.44 2.19 -5.33
C HIS A 26 -0.06 2.07 -5.69
N LEU A 27 -0.61 3.02 -6.46
CA LEU A 27 -2.02 2.99 -6.85
C LEU A 27 -2.41 1.68 -7.55
N LYS A 28 -1.56 1.18 -8.46
CA LYS A 28 -1.81 -0.06 -9.20
C LYS A 28 -1.77 -1.29 -8.30
N ARG A 29 -0.85 -1.33 -7.34
CA ARG A 29 -0.76 -2.46 -6.40
C ARG A 29 -1.95 -2.49 -5.44
N VAL A 30 -2.39 -1.33 -4.93
CA VAL A 30 -3.63 -1.23 -4.14
C VAL A 30 -4.84 -1.66 -4.96
N ALA A 31 -4.98 -1.19 -6.21
CA ALA A 31 -6.06 -1.60 -7.10
C ALA A 31 -6.12 -3.12 -7.33
N ARG A 32 -4.96 -3.75 -7.60
CA ARG A 32 -4.84 -5.21 -7.75
C ARG A 32 -5.20 -5.93 -6.45
N GLY A 33 -4.71 -5.45 -5.32
CA GLY A 33 -5.01 -6.02 -4.01
C GLY A 33 -6.48 -5.92 -3.63
N ALA A 34 -7.13 -4.79 -3.94
CA ALA A 34 -8.55 -4.57 -3.67
C ALA A 34 -9.41 -5.53 -4.51
N ALA A 35 -9.12 -5.66 -5.80
CA ALA A 35 -9.79 -6.63 -6.67
C ALA A 35 -9.55 -8.08 -6.22
N TRP A 36 -8.32 -8.42 -5.84
CA TRP A 36 -7.98 -9.75 -5.31
C TRP A 36 -8.75 -10.07 -4.03
N PHE A 37 -8.84 -9.11 -3.10
CA PHE A 37 -9.59 -9.28 -1.85
C PHE A 37 -11.08 -9.53 -2.10
N VAL A 38 -11.68 -8.77 -3.02
CA VAL A 38 -13.08 -8.97 -3.46
C VAL A 38 -13.26 -10.36 -4.06
N LYS A 39 -12.40 -10.77 -4.99
CA LYS A 39 -12.42 -12.11 -5.60
C LYS A 39 -12.34 -13.22 -4.53
N MET A 40 -11.44 -13.09 -3.56
CA MET A 40 -11.25 -14.07 -2.48
C MET A 40 -12.39 -14.09 -1.46
N SER A 41 -13.26 -13.08 -1.51
CA SER A 41 -14.48 -13.03 -0.70
C SER A 41 -15.71 -13.58 -1.42
N GLY A 42 -15.54 -14.15 -2.63
CA GLY A 42 -16.61 -14.79 -3.40
C GLY A 42 -17.43 -13.84 -4.28
N CYS A 43 -17.01 -12.58 -4.39
CA CYS A 43 -17.67 -11.56 -5.21
C CYS A 43 -17.41 -11.73 -6.71
N ASP A 44 -18.31 -11.16 -7.52
CA ASP A 44 -18.29 -11.31 -8.98
C ASP A 44 -17.25 -10.42 -9.68
N LYS A 45 -17.19 -10.51 -11.02
CA LYS A 45 -16.26 -9.72 -11.83
C LYS A 45 -16.59 -8.22 -11.87
N GLU A 46 -17.86 -7.84 -11.72
CA GLU A 46 -18.26 -6.43 -11.69
C GLU A 46 -17.79 -5.78 -10.39
N GLU A 47 -18.03 -6.42 -9.24
CA GLU A 47 -17.53 -5.98 -7.94
C GLU A 47 -16.00 -5.88 -7.91
N GLN A 48 -15.29 -6.82 -8.54
CA GLN A 48 -13.83 -6.74 -8.71
C GLN A 48 -13.39 -5.49 -9.49
N GLN A 49 -14.13 -5.09 -10.53
CA GLN A 49 -13.85 -3.86 -11.28
C GLN A 49 -14.14 -2.61 -10.44
N VAL A 50 -15.18 -2.63 -9.60
CA VAL A 50 -15.51 -1.54 -8.66
C VAL A 50 -14.35 -1.33 -7.70
N ALA A 51 -13.88 -2.40 -7.05
CA ALA A 51 -12.75 -2.34 -6.12
C ALA A 51 -11.43 -1.96 -6.79
N TYR A 52 -11.18 -2.45 -8.01
CA TYR A 52 -10.01 -2.05 -8.79
C TYR A 52 -10.01 -0.54 -9.08
N ALA A 53 -11.14 0.00 -9.53
CA ALA A 53 -11.29 1.44 -9.79
C ALA A 53 -11.13 2.27 -8.51
N ALA A 54 -11.68 1.79 -7.38
CA ALA A 54 -11.51 2.44 -6.09
C ALA A 54 -10.03 2.49 -5.67
N GLY A 55 -9.30 1.38 -5.77
CA GLY A 55 -7.87 1.35 -5.45
C GLY A 55 -7.02 2.24 -6.36
N LEU A 56 -7.36 2.37 -7.65
CA LEU A 56 -6.66 3.30 -8.55
C LEU A 56 -6.86 4.77 -8.17
N LEU A 57 -8.03 5.11 -7.64
CA LEU A 57 -8.44 6.49 -7.38
C LEU A 57 -8.23 6.93 -5.92
N HIS A 58 -7.92 6.01 -5.00
CA HIS A 58 -8.00 6.27 -3.55
C HIS A 58 -7.08 7.38 -3.05
N ASP A 59 -5.94 7.56 -3.71
CA ASP A 59 -4.93 8.57 -3.42
C ASP A 59 -4.66 9.49 -4.61
N PHE A 60 -5.68 9.69 -5.44
CA PHE A 60 -5.57 10.56 -6.60
C PHE A 60 -5.26 12.01 -6.21
N VAL A 61 -5.81 12.48 -5.09
CA VAL A 61 -5.54 13.80 -4.54
C VAL A 61 -4.75 13.66 -3.24
N ARG A 62 -3.49 14.07 -3.26
CA ARG A 62 -2.64 14.18 -2.06
C ARG A 62 -2.16 15.62 -1.86
N PRO A 63 -2.83 16.40 -0.99
CA PRO A 63 -2.36 17.73 -0.62
C PRO A 63 -0.97 17.67 0.03
N LYS A 64 -0.19 18.75 -0.06
CA LYS A 64 1.16 18.82 0.56
C LYS A 64 1.14 18.78 2.10
N SER A 65 -0.04 18.87 2.73
CA SER A 65 -0.22 18.75 4.17
C SER A 65 -1.23 17.66 4.51
N GLU A 66 -0.92 16.87 5.54
CA GLU A 66 -1.83 15.88 6.14
C GLU A 66 -3.00 16.52 6.92
N ILE A 67 -3.09 17.86 6.95
CA ILE A 67 -4.18 18.62 7.57
C ILE A 67 -5.46 18.49 6.75
N ILE A 68 -5.34 18.37 5.42
CA ILE A 68 -6.48 18.17 4.53
C ILE A 68 -6.65 16.66 4.36
N ASP A 69 -7.85 16.16 4.65
CA ASP A 69 -8.15 14.75 4.47
C ASP A 69 -8.08 14.36 2.99
N HIS A 70 -7.01 13.66 2.63
CA HIS A 70 -6.76 13.20 1.27
C HIS A 70 -7.79 12.16 0.83
N ALA A 71 -8.36 11.39 1.76
CA ALA A 71 -9.38 10.39 1.45
C ALA A 71 -10.67 11.07 0.98
N ALA A 72 -11.19 12.03 1.74
CA ALA A 72 -12.36 12.82 1.32
C ALA A 72 -12.12 13.57 0.00
N SER A 73 -10.92 14.15 -0.16
CA SER A 73 -10.54 14.87 -1.38
C SER A 73 -10.46 13.95 -2.62
N SER A 74 -9.87 12.77 -2.45
CA SER A 74 -9.76 11.75 -3.50
C SER A 74 -11.12 11.15 -3.83
N ALA A 75 -12.00 10.92 -2.86
CA ALA A 75 -13.37 10.49 -3.08
C ALA A 75 -14.17 11.54 -3.89
N ALA A 76 -14.02 12.82 -3.58
CA ALA A 76 -14.66 13.90 -4.34
C ALA A 76 -14.14 13.98 -5.79
N ALA A 77 -12.82 13.78 -6.00
CA ALA A 77 -12.24 13.74 -7.33
C ALA A 77 -12.69 12.50 -8.13
N ALA A 78 -12.75 11.33 -7.48
CA ALA A 78 -13.25 10.09 -8.05
C ALA A 78 -14.70 10.27 -8.56
N ARG A 79 -15.59 10.89 -7.77
CA ARG A 79 -16.95 11.22 -8.21
C ARG A 79 -16.96 12.06 -9.49
N LYS A 80 -16.12 13.10 -9.57
CA LYS A 80 -16.03 13.97 -10.77
C LYS A 80 -15.55 13.20 -12.00
N ILE A 81 -14.51 12.39 -11.85
CA ILE A 81 -13.94 11.57 -12.93
C ILE A 81 -14.99 10.57 -13.44
N LEU A 82 -15.60 9.81 -12.53
CA LEU A 82 -16.53 8.75 -12.90
C LEU A 82 -17.84 9.29 -13.49
N LYS A 83 -18.32 10.45 -13.03
CA LYS A 83 -19.46 11.17 -13.66
C LYS A 83 -19.16 11.54 -15.12
N ARG A 84 -17.96 12.09 -15.40
CA ARG A 84 -17.53 12.41 -16.78
C ARG A 84 -17.39 11.17 -17.66
N LEU A 85 -17.15 10.02 -17.05
CA LEU A 85 -17.08 8.73 -17.72
C LEU A 85 -18.44 8.01 -17.81
N HIS A 86 -19.54 8.67 -17.42
CA HIS A 86 -20.91 8.15 -17.45
C HIS A 86 -21.10 6.84 -16.68
N VAL A 87 -20.37 6.66 -15.57
CA VAL A 87 -20.58 5.53 -14.66
C VAL A 87 -21.89 5.73 -13.89
N LYS A 88 -22.60 4.64 -13.58
CA LYS A 88 -23.86 4.70 -12.83
C LYS A 88 -23.66 5.28 -11.43
N LYS A 89 -24.66 6.02 -10.93
CA LYS A 89 -24.57 6.79 -9.68
C LYS A 89 -24.32 5.91 -8.45
N ASP A 90 -24.98 4.77 -8.35
CA ASP A 90 -24.78 3.76 -7.31
C ASP A 90 -23.33 3.28 -7.25
N ILE A 91 -22.75 2.85 -8.38
CA ILE A 91 -21.36 2.42 -8.48
C ILE A 91 -20.38 3.54 -8.09
N ILE A 92 -20.70 4.79 -8.46
CA ILE A 92 -19.88 5.95 -8.09
C ILE A 92 -19.83 6.12 -6.57
N GLU A 93 -20.95 5.97 -5.89
CA GLU A 93 -21.01 6.11 -4.44
C GLU A 93 -20.34 4.94 -3.72
N ASP A 94 -20.43 3.71 -4.24
CA ASP A 94 -19.66 2.56 -3.71
C ASP A 94 -18.15 2.80 -3.78
N ILE A 95 -17.66 3.28 -4.93
CA ILE A 95 -16.24 3.63 -5.11
C ILE A 95 -15.85 4.75 -4.15
N ALA A 96 -16.65 5.82 -4.09
CA ALA A 96 -16.34 6.97 -3.25
C ALA A 96 -16.37 6.63 -1.75
N ALA A 97 -17.27 5.76 -1.31
CA ALA A 97 -17.32 5.27 0.06
C ALA A 97 -16.06 4.45 0.42
N ALA A 98 -15.66 3.53 -0.46
CA ALA A 98 -14.44 2.74 -0.27
C ALA A 98 -13.19 3.63 -0.17
N ILE A 99 -13.13 4.70 -0.97
CA ILE A 99 -12.03 5.68 -0.92
C ILE A 99 -12.09 6.54 0.34
N SER A 100 -13.26 7.06 0.71
CA SER A 100 -13.40 7.97 1.85
C SER A 100 -12.97 7.31 3.17
N ASP A 101 -13.29 6.03 3.32
CA ASP A 101 -13.10 5.32 4.58
C ASP A 101 -11.79 4.51 4.63
N HIS A 102 -10.93 4.56 3.61
CA HIS A 102 -9.75 3.67 3.53
C HIS A 102 -8.65 3.99 4.57
N ARG A 103 -8.69 5.16 5.21
CA ARG A 103 -7.64 5.58 6.15
C ARG A 103 -7.73 4.84 7.49
N GLU A 104 -8.94 4.67 7.98
CA GLU A 104 -9.23 4.16 9.32
C GLU A 104 -10.18 2.97 9.27
N LYS A 105 -10.15 2.16 10.33
CA LYS A 105 -11.07 1.03 10.43
C LYS A 105 -12.48 1.55 10.69
N THR A 106 -13.37 1.32 9.74
CA THR A 106 -14.80 1.59 9.89
C THR A 106 -15.60 0.30 10.00
N LYS A 107 -16.92 0.42 10.24
CA LYS A 107 -17.82 -0.74 10.15
C LYS A 107 -17.85 -1.23 8.71
N TRP A 108 -17.76 -2.56 8.54
CA TRP A 108 -17.74 -3.21 7.24
C TRP A 108 -19.15 -3.20 6.64
N ASN A 109 -19.40 -2.30 5.69
CA ASN A 109 -20.71 -2.18 5.04
C ASN A 109 -20.85 -3.17 3.87
N SER A 110 -19.77 -3.41 3.13
CA SER A 110 -19.70 -4.41 2.06
C SER A 110 -18.25 -4.84 1.84
N VAL A 111 -18.04 -5.92 1.07
CA VAL A 111 -16.69 -6.38 0.69
C VAL A 111 -15.97 -5.30 -0.15
N VAL A 112 -16.65 -4.70 -1.12
CA VAL A 112 -16.11 -3.63 -1.97
C VAL A 112 -15.71 -2.42 -1.13
N HIS A 113 -16.56 -1.99 -0.19
CA HIS A 113 -16.29 -0.86 0.71
C HIS A 113 -14.97 -1.00 1.46
N GLN A 114 -14.62 -2.21 1.89
CA GLN A 114 -13.42 -2.48 2.69
C GLN A 114 -12.20 -2.87 1.85
N SER A 115 -12.38 -3.08 0.55
CA SER A 115 -11.34 -3.60 -0.33
C SER A 115 -10.09 -2.70 -0.39
N VAL A 116 -10.29 -1.37 -0.43
CA VAL A 116 -9.19 -0.40 -0.45
C VAL A 116 -8.47 -0.34 0.89
N TYR A 117 -9.21 -0.29 2.00
CA TYR A 117 -8.62 -0.35 3.35
C TYR A 117 -7.77 -1.61 3.50
N PHE A 118 -8.33 -2.78 3.18
CA PHE A 118 -7.61 -4.05 3.27
C PHE A 118 -6.35 -4.02 2.41
N ALA A 119 -6.46 -3.60 1.15
CA ALA A 119 -5.33 -3.63 0.23
C ALA A 119 -4.19 -2.67 0.63
N ASP A 120 -4.51 -1.42 0.99
CA ASP A 120 -3.52 -0.44 1.42
C ASP A 120 -2.88 -0.85 2.76
N LYS A 121 -3.66 -1.34 3.73
CA LYS A 121 -3.10 -1.69 5.06
C LYS A 121 -2.37 -3.03 5.07
N VAL A 122 -2.87 -4.04 4.37
CA VAL A 122 -2.30 -5.39 4.41
C VAL A 122 -1.18 -5.57 3.39
N PHE A 123 -1.33 -5.04 2.18
CA PHE A 123 -0.33 -5.28 1.12
C PHE A 123 0.72 -4.18 1.00
N GLU A 124 0.40 -2.93 1.36
CA GLU A 124 1.35 -1.80 1.25
C GLU A 124 1.95 -1.35 2.60
N LEU A 125 1.35 -1.76 3.73
CA LEU A 125 1.83 -1.44 5.09
C LEU A 125 2.26 -2.66 5.91
N LEU A 126 2.26 -3.85 5.32
CA LEU A 126 2.89 -5.06 5.86
C LEU A 126 3.73 -5.73 4.75
N GLY A 127 4.24 -6.94 5.00
CA GLY A 127 5.01 -7.70 4.00
C GLY A 127 6.46 -7.22 3.85
N ALA A 128 7.20 -7.81 2.91
CA ALA A 128 8.58 -7.37 2.65
C ALA A 128 8.63 -5.95 2.04
N ILE A 129 7.61 -5.55 1.26
CA ILE A 129 7.60 -4.24 0.63
C ILE A 129 7.59 -3.08 1.64
N VAL A 130 6.95 -3.27 2.81
CA VAL A 130 6.90 -2.21 3.83
C VAL A 130 8.29 -1.90 4.39
N LEU A 131 9.25 -2.83 4.34
CA LEU A 131 10.64 -2.57 4.77
C LEU A 131 11.25 -1.44 3.92
N PHE A 132 11.10 -1.52 2.59
CA PHE A 132 11.57 -0.46 1.68
C PHE A 132 10.70 0.79 1.76
N ARG A 133 9.37 0.63 1.74
CA ARG A 133 8.43 1.75 1.73
C ARG A 133 8.51 2.56 3.01
N GLY A 134 8.54 1.90 4.16
CA GLY A 134 8.62 2.53 5.47
C GLY A 134 9.91 3.33 5.64
N CYS A 135 11.05 2.75 5.28
CA CYS A 135 12.34 3.47 5.33
C CYS A 135 12.37 4.67 4.38
N THR A 136 11.82 4.51 3.17
CA THR A 136 11.70 5.61 2.20
C THR A 136 10.82 6.73 2.74
N TRP A 137 9.62 6.41 3.23
CA TRP A 137 8.69 7.39 3.79
C TRP A 137 9.28 8.17 4.96
N VAL A 138 10.02 7.49 5.86
CA VAL A 138 10.71 8.16 6.97
C VAL A 138 11.73 9.19 6.45
N GLY A 139 12.47 8.88 5.39
CA GLY A 139 13.38 9.82 4.74
C GLY A 139 12.69 11.06 4.14
N GLU A 140 11.44 10.91 3.70
CA GLU A 140 10.64 12.04 3.18
C GLU A 140 10.13 12.98 4.26
N CYS A 141 9.92 12.46 5.47
CA CYS A 141 9.36 13.21 6.58
C CYS A 141 10.38 14.22 7.13
N ARG A 142 10.33 15.47 6.68
CA ARG A 142 11.27 16.53 7.15
C ARG A 142 11.32 16.71 8.67
N HIS A 143 10.23 16.42 9.39
CA HIS A 143 10.15 16.57 10.84
C HIS A 143 10.88 15.45 11.63
N VAL A 144 11.16 14.30 11.01
CA VAL A 144 11.89 13.19 11.68
C VAL A 144 13.40 13.28 11.51
N GLN A 145 13.90 14.23 10.71
CA GLN A 145 15.33 14.46 10.47
C GLN A 145 16.10 14.98 11.72
N LYS A 146 15.41 15.18 12.85
CA LYS A 146 16.01 15.56 14.15
C LYS A 146 16.53 14.37 14.94
N TYR A 147 16.16 13.15 14.58
CA TYR A 147 16.63 11.91 15.20
C TYR A 147 17.62 11.22 14.27
N THR A 148 18.35 10.22 14.79
CA THR A 148 19.13 9.35 13.91
C THR A 148 18.21 8.63 12.92
N VAL A 149 18.75 8.22 11.76
CA VAL A 149 18.01 7.46 10.76
C VAL A 149 17.37 6.21 11.39
N LEU A 150 18.13 5.52 12.22
CA LEU A 150 17.74 4.26 12.83
C LEU A 150 16.63 4.44 13.88
N ASP A 151 16.74 5.44 14.74
CA ASP A 151 15.70 5.76 15.72
C ASP A 151 14.39 6.13 15.03
N SER A 152 14.49 6.92 13.94
CA SER A 152 13.32 7.34 13.15
C SER A 152 12.62 6.15 12.51
N VAL A 153 13.40 5.28 11.86
CA VAL A 153 12.89 4.06 11.20
C VAL A 153 12.31 3.11 12.24
N SER A 154 13.06 2.78 13.30
CA SER A 154 12.63 1.86 14.35
C SER A 154 11.36 2.35 15.06
N SER A 155 11.27 3.64 15.38
CA SER A 155 10.07 4.26 15.96
C SER A 155 8.87 4.20 15.03
N TRP A 156 9.06 4.43 13.73
CA TRP A 156 7.99 4.31 12.74
C TRP A 156 7.44 2.89 12.66
N PHE A 157 8.31 1.88 12.49
CA PHE A 157 7.86 0.48 12.43
C PHE A 157 7.23 0.02 13.74
N SER A 158 7.81 0.39 14.88
CA SER A 158 7.27 0.02 16.21
C SER A 158 5.86 0.60 16.43
N ARG A 159 5.60 1.82 15.95
CA ARG A 159 4.23 2.39 15.96
C ARG A 159 3.31 1.64 15.01
N ARG A 160 3.74 1.38 13.78
CA ARG A 160 2.93 0.66 12.77
C ARG A 160 2.59 -0.77 13.21
N LEU A 161 3.50 -1.46 13.88
CA LEU A 161 3.24 -2.78 14.46
C LEU A 161 2.16 -2.75 15.54
N LYS A 162 1.77 -1.61 16.12
CA LYS A 162 0.62 -1.57 17.04
C LYS A 162 -0.73 -1.65 16.31
N HIS A 163 -0.73 -1.44 15.01
CA HIS A 163 -1.93 -1.46 14.16
C HIS A 163 -2.01 -2.76 13.35
N TYR A 164 -3.17 -3.00 12.73
CA TYR A 164 -3.41 -4.07 11.77
C TYR A 164 -3.22 -5.47 12.36
N MET A 165 -3.76 -5.67 13.57
CA MET A 165 -3.76 -7.00 14.18
C MET A 165 -4.60 -7.97 13.33
N PRO A 166 -4.21 -9.25 13.20
CA PRO A 166 -5.00 -10.22 12.45
C PRO A 166 -6.47 -10.30 12.90
N SER A 167 -6.74 -10.08 14.19
CA SER A 167 -8.11 -10.05 14.74
C SER A 167 -8.99 -8.94 14.18
N GLU A 168 -8.40 -7.86 13.63
CA GLU A 168 -9.12 -6.74 13.05
C GLU A 168 -9.73 -7.06 11.68
N PHE A 169 -9.27 -8.14 11.04
CA PHE A 169 -9.67 -8.55 9.69
C PHE A 169 -10.54 -9.82 9.71
N PRO A 170 -11.27 -10.12 8.62
CA PRO A 170 -12.14 -11.29 8.53
C PRO A 170 -11.37 -12.57 8.77
N LYS A 171 -12.06 -13.54 9.37
CA LYS A 171 -11.47 -14.80 9.81
C LYS A 171 -10.70 -15.50 8.68
N GLN A 172 -11.21 -15.48 7.45
CA GLN A 172 -10.57 -16.11 6.29
C GLN A 172 -9.21 -15.50 5.92
N PHE A 173 -8.98 -14.20 6.20
CA PHE A 173 -7.74 -13.50 5.83
C PHE A 173 -6.71 -13.42 6.97
N ARG A 174 -7.04 -13.84 8.20
CA ARG A 174 -6.15 -13.69 9.35
C ARG A 174 -4.81 -14.42 9.18
N GLY A 175 -4.81 -15.56 8.49
CA GLY A 175 -3.59 -16.30 8.17
C GLY A 175 -2.64 -15.49 7.30
N LEU A 176 -3.17 -14.85 6.26
CA LEU A 176 -2.42 -13.95 5.38
C LEU A 176 -1.89 -12.74 6.16
N VAL A 177 -2.73 -12.05 6.94
CA VAL A 177 -2.31 -10.89 7.72
C VAL A 177 -1.21 -11.27 8.71
N LYS A 178 -1.32 -12.43 9.39
CA LYS A 178 -0.29 -12.94 10.29
C LYS A 178 1.02 -13.17 9.54
N SER A 179 0.97 -13.77 8.35
CA SER A 179 2.14 -13.99 7.49
C SER A 179 2.80 -12.66 7.07
N GLN A 180 2.02 -11.69 6.58
CA GLN A 180 2.52 -10.38 6.17
C GLN A 180 3.18 -9.61 7.33
N ARG A 181 2.68 -9.78 8.55
CA ARG A 181 3.15 -9.08 9.75
C ARG A 181 4.49 -9.60 10.29
N THR A 182 4.94 -10.80 9.89
CA THR A 182 6.24 -11.32 10.31
C THR A 182 7.40 -10.46 9.79
N TRP A 183 7.28 -9.94 8.57
CA TRP A 183 8.30 -9.12 7.91
C TRP A 183 8.69 -7.85 8.69
N PRO A 184 7.77 -6.91 9.02
CA PRO A 184 8.12 -5.74 9.80
C PRO A 184 8.58 -6.09 11.22
N THR A 185 8.08 -7.18 11.81
CA THR A 185 8.54 -7.66 13.13
C THR A 185 9.99 -8.14 13.08
N PHE A 186 10.31 -8.96 12.09
CA PHE A 186 11.65 -9.45 11.82
C PHE A 186 12.63 -8.30 11.59
N PHE A 187 12.25 -7.32 10.78
CA PHE A 187 13.05 -6.14 10.52
C PHE A 187 13.34 -5.29 11.76
N VAL A 188 12.32 -5.01 12.59
CA VAL A 188 12.52 -4.23 13.83
C VAL A 188 13.47 -4.93 14.78
N ASN A 189 13.36 -6.24 14.93
CA ASN A 189 14.28 -7.01 15.78
C ASN A 189 15.71 -6.95 15.24
N ALA A 190 15.89 -7.10 13.93
CA ALA A 190 17.21 -7.02 13.30
C ALA A 190 17.84 -5.62 13.43
N VAL A 191 17.06 -4.54 13.33
CA VAL A 191 17.54 -3.17 13.61
C VAL A 191 17.98 -3.03 15.08
N LYS A 192 17.21 -3.57 16.03
CA LYS A 192 17.54 -3.52 17.47
C LYS A 192 18.78 -4.34 17.84
N SER A 193 19.11 -5.34 17.02
CA SER A 193 20.28 -6.19 17.18
C SER A 193 21.48 -5.75 16.31
N ASP A 194 21.42 -4.52 15.76
CA ASP A 194 22.46 -3.95 14.90
C ASP A 194 22.87 -4.86 13.72
N GLU A 195 21.93 -5.63 13.19
CA GLU A 195 22.21 -6.53 12.07
C GLU A 195 22.51 -5.72 10.80
N LYS A 196 23.70 -5.94 10.23
CA LYS A 196 24.25 -5.16 9.10
C LYS A 196 23.26 -4.98 7.94
N TRP A 197 22.52 -6.03 7.59
CA TRP A 197 21.57 -6.01 6.47
C TRP A 197 20.39 -5.07 6.72
N ALA A 198 19.88 -5.04 7.96
CA ALA A 198 18.72 -4.23 8.33
C ALA A 198 19.11 -2.75 8.41
N MET A 199 20.28 -2.48 8.99
CA MET A 199 20.88 -1.15 9.09
C MET A 199 21.17 -0.57 7.69
N TYR A 200 21.70 -1.40 6.79
CA TYR A 200 21.96 -1.03 5.40
C TYR A 200 20.67 -0.71 4.64
N LEU A 201 19.64 -1.56 4.73
CA LEU A 201 18.34 -1.32 4.11
C LEU A 201 17.69 -0.04 4.66
N ALA A 202 17.73 0.17 5.97
CA ALA A 202 17.20 1.36 6.62
C ALA A 202 17.86 2.64 6.09
N ALA A 203 19.20 2.65 6.03
CA ALA A 203 19.96 3.78 5.52
C ALA A 203 19.70 4.03 4.03
N ALA A 204 19.68 2.98 3.21
CA ALA A 204 19.42 3.08 1.77
C ALA A 204 18.00 3.61 1.48
N GLY A 205 16.99 3.08 2.17
CA GLY A 205 15.61 3.54 2.05
C GLY A 205 15.47 4.99 2.49
N PHE A 206 16.01 5.34 3.66
CA PHE A 206 16.00 6.73 4.14
C PHE A 206 16.65 7.68 3.13
N ARG A 207 17.82 7.33 2.59
CA ARG A 207 18.50 8.11 1.56
C ARG A 207 17.65 8.28 0.31
N ASN A 208 16.98 7.22 -0.16
CA ASN A 208 16.07 7.32 -1.30
C ASN A 208 14.95 8.32 -1.03
N GLY A 209 14.36 8.27 0.17
CA GLY A 209 13.34 9.22 0.61
C GLY A 209 13.84 10.65 0.74
N ALA A 210 15.07 10.86 1.23
CA ALA A 210 15.59 12.19 1.49
C ALA A 210 16.23 12.86 0.26
N ILE A 211 16.94 12.09 -0.56
CA ILE A 211 17.88 12.59 -1.58
C ILE A 211 17.58 12.02 -2.97
N ASP A 212 17.65 10.69 -3.14
CA ASP A 212 17.71 10.11 -4.50
C ASP A 212 16.36 10.15 -5.22
N LYS A 213 15.25 10.09 -4.48
CA LYS A 213 13.87 10.23 -4.97
C LYS A 213 13.51 9.30 -6.13
N LEU A 214 14.08 8.08 -6.15
CA LEU A 214 13.62 7.03 -7.05
C LEU A 214 12.21 6.59 -6.63
N SER A 215 11.38 6.22 -7.60
CA SER A 215 10.14 5.50 -7.28
C SER A 215 10.46 4.23 -6.49
N LEU A 216 9.55 3.84 -5.59
CA LEU A 216 9.74 2.66 -4.74
C LEU A 216 10.10 1.41 -5.56
N ASP A 217 9.42 1.19 -6.68
CA ASP A 217 9.69 0.05 -7.56
C ASP A 217 11.11 0.08 -8.11
N LYS A 218 11.56 1.24 -8.61
CA LYS A 218 12.93 1.39 -9.13
C LYS A 218 13.96 1.21 -8.01
N PHE A 219 13.71 1.77 -6.85
CA PHE A 219 14.57 1.61 -5.68
C PHE A 219 14.73 0.12 -5.31
N ILE A 220 13.64 -0.62 -5.21
CA ILE A 220 13.67 -2.06 -4.87
C ILE A 220 14.45 -2.87 -5.91
N HIS A 221 14.24 -2.60 -7.22
CA HIS A 221 14.96 -3.32 -8.27
C HIS A 221 16.45 -2.98 -8.32
N GLN A 222 16.84 -1.75 -7.96
CA GLN A 222 18.23 -1.30 -7.96
C GLN A 222 18.95 -1.55 -6.63
N PHE A 223 18.22 -1.91 -5.57
CA PHE A 223 18.80 -2.23 -4.28
C PHE A 223 19.79 -3.40 -4.41
N LYS A 224 21.01 -3.19 -3.93
CA LYS A 224 22.12 -4.16 -4.00
C LYS A 224 22.28 -4.81 -2.62
N PRO A 225 21.77 -6.03 -2.40
CA PRO A 225 21.90 -6.72 -1.12
C PRO A 225 23.36 -6.90 -0.73
N ILE A 226 23.66 -6.78 0.56
CA ILE A 226 24.99 -7.03 1.12
C ILE A 226 25.06 -8.34 1.91
N THR A 227 23.91 -8.97 2.19
CA THR A 227 23.83 -10.30 2.80
C THR A 227 22.80 -11.18 2.08
N LYS A 228 22.54 -12.38 2.60
CA LYS A 228 21.47 -13.25 2.11
C LYS A 228 20.09 -12.75 2.58
N GLN A 229 20.01 -12.14 3.76
CA GLN A 229 18.77 -11.72 4.40
C GLN A 229 18.11 -10.56 3.64
N ASP A 230 18.86 -9.52 3.30
CA ASP A 230 18.35 -8.40 2.52
C ASP A 230 18.10 -8.77 1.04
N ALA A 231 18.78 -9.80 0.53
CA ALA A 231 18.45 -10.39 -0.77
C ALA A 231 17.07 -11.06 -0.74
N ILE A 232 16.76 -11.87 0.28
CA ILE A 232 15.44 -12.49 0.48
C ILE A 232 14.35 -11.42 0.58
N VAL A 233 14.58 -10.35 1.36
CA VAL A 233 13.63 -9.25 1.50
C VAL A 233 13.37 -8.55 0.17
N ARG A 234 14.44 -8.25 -0.60
CA ARG A 234 14.31 -7.64 -1.93
C ARG A 234 13.53 -8.55 -2.89
N ASP A 235 13.87 -9.83 -2.95
CA ASP A 235 13.28 -10.76 -3.90
C ASP A 235 11.79 -11.02 -3.60
N GLU A 236 11.42 -11.08 -2.32
CA GLU A 236 10.01 -11.12 -1.89
C GLU A 236 9.25 -9.86 -2.33
N ALA A 237 9.84 -8.67 -2.17
CA ALA A 237 9.23 -7.41 -2.61
C ALA A 237 9.09 -7.35 -4.14
N ILE A 238 10.07 -7.83 -4.91
CA ILE A 238 10.00 -7.94 -6.37
C ILE A 238 8.92 -8.95 -6.78
N ALA A 239 8.81 -10.08 -6.09
CA ALA A 239 7.76 -11.06 -6.34
C ALA A 239 6.37 -10.43 -6.14
N TYR A 240 6.21 -9.58 -5.13
CA TYR A 240 4.97 -8.84 -4.91
C TYR A 240 4.69 -7.83 -6.04
N ILE A 241 5.65 -6.99 -6.39
CA ILE A 241 5.52 -5.98 -7.46
C ILE A 241 5.17 -6.62 -8.81
N SER A 242 5.81 -7.75 -9.13
CA SER A 242 5.54 -8.52 -10.35
C SER A 242 4.22 -9.29 -10.33
N GLY A 243 3.51 -9.32 -9.20
CA GLY A 243 2.23 -10.01 -9.04
C GLY A 243 2.34 -11.51 -8.77
N LYS A 244 3.55 -12.07 -8.63
CA LYS A 244 3.76 -13.50 -8.35
C LYS A 244 3.20 -13.94 -7.00
N LYS A 245 3.09 -13.02 -6.04
CA LYS A 245 2.60 -13.33 -4.68
C LYS A 245 1.10 -13.58 -4.60
N TRP A 246 0.30 -13.11 -5.57
CA TRP A 246 -1.17 -13.23 -5.49
C TRP A 246 -1.65 -14.69 -5.41
N ASP A 247 -1.04 -15.58 -6.20
CA ASP A 247 -1.37 -17.01 -6.21
C ASP A 247 -0.90 -17.72 -4.94
N GLU A 248 0.25 -17.30 -4.41
CA GLU A 248 0.77 -17.83 -3.14
C GLU A 248 -0.15 -17.44 -1.98
N TRP A 249 -0.59 -16.19 -1.94
CA TRP A 249 -1.44 -15.67 -0.87
C TRP A 249 -2.84 -16.27 -0.84
N THR A 250 -3.36 -16.76 -1.97
CA THR A 250 -4.61 -17.51 -2.00
C THR A 250 -4.56 -18.75 -1.10
N LYS A 251 -3.38 -19.38 -0.92
CA LYS A 251 -3.20 -20.54 -0.02
C LYS A 251 -3.37 -20.19 1.46
N PHE A 252 -3.29 -18.91 1.82
CA PHE A 252 -3.49 -18.43 3.18
C PHE A 252 -4.95 -18.03 3.47
N VAL A 253 -5.81 -18.02 2.45
CA VAL A 253 -7.24 -17.74 2.59
C VAL A 253 -7.98 -19.04 2.88
N ARG A 254 -8.74 -19.06 3.97
CA ARG A 254 -9.58 -20.22 4.34
C ARG A 254 -11.00 -19.99 3.87
N PHE A 255 -11.44 -20.79 2.90
CA PHE A 255 -12.82 -20.81 2.43
C PHE A 255 -13.74 -21.51 3.45
#